data_AF-A0A349DCR2-F1
#
_entry.id   AF-A0A349DCR2-F1
#
_cell.length_a   1.000
_cell.length_b   1.000
_cell.length_c   1.000
_cell.angle_alpha   90.00
_cell.angle_beta   90.00
_cell.angle_gamma   90.00
#
_symmetry.space_group_name_H-M   'P 1'
#
loop_
_entity.id
_entity.type
_entity.pdbx_description
1 polymer ?
#
loop_
_entity_poly.entity_id
_entity_poly.type
_entity_poly.pdbx_seq_one_letter_code
_entity_poly.pdbx_strand_id
1 'polypeptide(L)'
;MVDAFAIEAQKNGADVVLSNLKNVRDYYFNFEKYDFYSSSIVKLEDLYYKFKCGYSVIGNMISRSLIDKVRFFTDISIGEDGCFMMMVCPKAKKLLLMDQYYYFYFFRENSATNSLYSYGKSSVIDAGDRQFEIAKQLDNNVLKAIVLEGIYKSIFENRNLCKGTKCEKDVKRKCKVIGNKHFFDLLHCRGISFKKRFAFVLCFKIPILYNAFRIILDPTMIKIYKRKKIKND
;
A
#
# COMPACT_ATOMS: atom_id res chain seq x y z
N MET A 1 22.71 2.70 12.23
CA MET A 1 21.31 2.47 11.80
C MET A 1 20.84 1.09 12.21
N VAL A 2 21.48 0.00 11.71
CA VAL A 2 21.17 -1.38 12.14
C VAL A 2 21.32 -1.56 13.66
N ASP A 3 22.36 -0.95 14.25
CA ASP A 3 22.58 -1.01 15.71
C ASP A 3 21.43 -0.40 16.52
N ALA A 4 20.86 0.72 16.06
CA ALA A 4 19.73 1.37 16.75
C ALA A 4 18.48 0.47 16.74
N PHE A 5 18.21 -0.23 15.64
CA PHE A 5 17.10 -1.19 15.57
C PHE A 5 17.35 -2.38 16.49
N ALA A 6 18.56 -2.94 16.52
CA ALA A 6 18.89 -4.07 17.37
C ALA A 6 18.81 -3.70 18.86
N ILE A 7 19.34 -2.53 19.24
CA ILE A 7 19.28 -1.99 20.61
C ILE A 7 17.81 -1.82 21.04
N GLU A 8 17.00 -1.16 20.22
CA GLU A 8 15.59 -0.91 20.56
C GLU A 8 14.76 -2.20 20.54
N ALA A 9 15.05 -3.14 19.64
CA ALA A 9 14.43 -4.46 19.64
C ALA A 9 14.70 -5.19 20.96
N GLN A 10 15.96 -5.24 21.40
CA GLN A 10 16.36 -5.91 22.64
C GLN A 10 15.76 -5.22 23.87
N LYS A 11 15.87 -3.89 23.94
CA LYS A 11 15.35 -3.08 25.06
C LYS A 11 13.84 -3.23 25.25
N ASN A 12 13.08 -3.29 24.17
CA ASN A 12 11.62 -3.36 24.23
C ASN A 12 11.07 -4.80 24.11
N GLY A 13 11.94 -5.78 23.81
CA GLY A 13 11.55 -7.14 23.45
C GLY A 13 10.64 -7.16 22.21
N ALA A 14 10.95 -6.34 21.21
CA ALA A 14 10.14 -6.22 20.00
C ALA A 14 10.45 -7.34 19.01
N ASP A 15 9.41 -7.94 18.41
CA ASP A 15 9.59 -8.95 17.37
C ASP A 15 9.74 -8.31 15.98
N VAL A 16 9.21 -7.11 15.81
CA VAL A 16 9.36 -6.30 14.59
C VAL A 16 9.63 -4.85 14.99
N VAL A 17 10.69 -4.29 14.42
CA VAL A 17 11.02 -2.87 14.52
C VAL A 17 10.85 -2.23 13.15
N LEU A 18 9.99 -1.23 13.07
CA LEU A 18 9.63 -0.52 11.85
C LEU A 18 10.16 0.90 11.87
N SER A 19 10.34 1.48 10.68
CA SER A 19 10.62 2.91 10.55
C SER A 19 9.70 3.59 9.54
N ASN A 20 9.64 4.92 9.63
CA ASN A 20 9.01 5.71 8.59
C ASN A 20 9.86 5.68 7.31
N LEU A 21 9.19 5.67 6.16
CA LEU A 21 9.83 5.70 4.84
C LEU A 21 9.90 7.13 4.33
N LYS A 22 11.10 7.61 3.96
CA LYS A 22 11.26 8.90 3.27
C LYS A 22 11.47 8.66 1.78
N ASN A 23 10.59 9.24 0.99
CA ASN A 23 10.72 9.28 -0.47
C ASN A 23 11.71 10.39 -0.84
N VAL A 24 12.81 10.04 -1.51
CA VAL A 24 13.84 10.99 -1.93
C VAL A 24 13.91 11.03 -3.45
N ARG A 25 13.79 12.23 -4.03
CA ARG A 25 14.00 12.48 -5.46
C ARG A 25 15.41 13.02 -5.68
N ASP A 26 15.99 12.70 -6.83
CA ASP A 26 17.15 13.37 -7.42
C ASP A 26 18.50 13.22 -6.69
N TYR A 27 18.74 12.09 -6.01
CA TYR A 27 20.04 11.69 -5.40
C TYR A 27 20.69 12.64 -4.38
N TYR A 28 20.14 13.84 -4.14
CA TYR A 28 20.63 14.76 -3.13
C TYR A 28 19.93 14.49 -1.79
N PHE A 29 20.65 13.82 -0.88
CA PHE A 29 20.23 13.73 0.51
C PHE A 29 21.41 13.99 1.44
N ASN A 30 21.29 15.01 2.29
CA ASN A 30 22.16 15.18 3.43
C ASN A 30 21.66 14.25 4.53
N PHE A 31 22.49 13.29 4.95
CA PHE A 31 22.21 12.52 6.16
C PHE A 31 22.17 13.49 7.33
N GLU A 32 20.97 13.85 7.78
CA GLU A 32 20.80 14.44 9.10
C GLU A 32 21.27 13.39 10.11
N LYS A 33 22.38 13.68 10.79
CA LYS A 33 22.73 12.97 12.01
C LYS A 33 21.64 13.34 13.01
N TYR A 34 20.83 12.38 13.37
CA TYR A 34 19.86 12.59 14.42
C TYR A 34 20.48 12.25 15.78
N ASP A 35 20.58 13.24 16.65
CA ASP A 35 21.14 13.08 17.99
C ASP A 35 20.15 12.36 18.94
N PHE A 36 18.86 12.37 18.63
CA PHE A 36 17.79 11.74 19.43
C PHE A 36 16.72 11.07 18.56
N TYR A 37 16.34 9.84 18.89
CA TYR A 37 15.18 9.12 18.33
C TYR A 37 14.21 8.71 19.43
N SER A 38 12.93 8.58 19.09
CA SER A 38 11.92 7.95 19.94
C SER A 38 11.37 6.69 19.29
N SER A 39 10.95 5.75 20.14
CA SER A 39 10.32 4.50 19.73
C SER A 39 9.00 4.33 20.47
N SER A 40 8.02 3.72 19.82
CA SER A 40 6.70 3.48 20.42
C SER A 40 6.13 2.15 19.99
N ILE A 41 5.47 1.46 20.92
CA ILE A 41 4.69 0.26 20.60
C ILE A 41 3.44 0.71 19.85
N VAL A 42 3.19 0.09 18.70
CA VAL A 42 2.10 0.47 17.79
C VAL A 42 1.15 -0.69 17.56
N LYS A 43 -0.11 -0.36 17.30
CA LYS A 43 -1.11 -1.34 16.89
C LYS A 43 -0.89 -1.75 15.45
N LEU A 44 -1.25 -2.99 15.13
CA LEU A 44 -1.12 -3.56 13.79
C LEU A 44 -1.81 -2.67 12.74
N GLU A 45 -3.02 -2.21 13.02
CA GLU A 45 -3.84 -1.41 12.12
C GLU A 45 -3.20 -0.05 11.80
N ASP A 46 -2.53 0.54 12.78
CA ASP A 46 -1.87 1.84 12.63
C ASP A 46 -0.72 1.77 11.63
N LEU A 47 -0.05 0.62 11.50
CA LEU A 47 0.99 0.39 10.49
C LEU A 47 0.47 0.58 9.06
N TYR A 48 -0.77 0.17 8.80
CA TYR A 48 -1.38 0.19 7.48
C TYR A 48 -2.19 1.46 7.21
N TYR A 49 -2.80 2.04 8.25
CA TYR A 49 -3.65 3.22 8.11
C TYR A 49 -2.89 4.53 8.33
N LYS A 50 -2.24 4.67 9.49
CA LYS A 50 -1.63 5.93 9.95
C LYS A 50 -0.23 6.10 9.38
N PHE A 51 0.63 5.12 9.59
CA PHE A 51 2.05 5.20 9.25
C PHE A 51 2.36 4.76 7.82
N LYS A 52 1.52 3.86 7.27
CA LYS A 52 1.67 3.26 5.94
C LYS A 52 2.99 2.52 5.71
N CYS A 53 3.79 2.29 6.75
CA CYS A 53 5.00 1.47 6.71
C CYS A 53 4.69 -0.04 6.72
N GLY A 54 3.46 -0.43 7.05
CA GLY A 54 3.01 -1.82 7.02
C GLY A 54 3.01 -2.47 5.63
N TYR A 55 3.21 -1.70 4.56
CA TYR A 55 3.26 -2.21 3.18
C TYR A 55 4.68 -2.41 2.62
N SER A 56 5.72 -2.12 3.42
CA SER A 56 7.11 -2.20 3.00
C SER A 56 7.85 -3.22 3.87
N VAL A 57 8.61 -4.10 3.25
CA VAL A 57 9.59 -4.92 3.99
C VAL A 57 10.86 -4.11 4.24
N ILE A 58 11.17 -3.21 3.32
CA ILE A 58 12.41 -2.45 3.35
C ILE A 58 12.40 -1.42 4.48
N GLY A 59 13.52 -1.31 5.19
CA GLY A 59 13.69 -0.40 6.31
C GLY A 59 13.16 -0.92 7.65
N ASN A 60 12.83 -2.21 7.72
CA ASN A 60 12.31 -2.86 8.92
C ASN A 60 13.22 -4.02 9.36
N MET A 61 13.27 -4.28 10.66
CA MET A 61 13.93 -5.44 11.26
C MET A 61 12.86 -6.41 11.77
N ILE A 62 12.95 -7.68 11.37
CA ILE A 62 11.95 -8.70 11.66
C ILE A 62 12.64 -9.90 12.31
N SER A 63 12.09 -10.37 13.43
CA SER A 63 12.57 -11.57 14.09
C SER A 63 12.48 -12.80 13.16
N ARG A 64 13.57 -13.57 13.10
CA ARG A 64 13.70 -14.77 12.26
C ARG A 64 12.55 -15.76 12.49
N SER A 65 12.14 -15.94 13.75
CA SER A 65 11.10 -16.89 14.14
C SER A 65 9.73 -16.57 13.53
N LEU A 66 9.47 -15.30 13.16
CA LEU A 66 8.22 -14.90 12.53
C LEU A 66 8.15 -15.27 11.04
N ILE A 67 9.31 -15.45 10.38
CA ILE A 67 9.42 -15.58 8.92
C ILE A 67 9.79 -16.99 8.45
N ASP A 68 10.12 -17.93 9.34
CA ASP A 68 10.64 -19.25 8.96
C ASP A 68 9.76 -19.99 7.93
N LYS A 69 8.43 -19.87 8.07
CA LYS A 69 7.43 -20.46 7.16
C LYS A 69 6.71 -19.46 6.26
N VAL A 70 7.16 -18.20 6.20
CA VAL A 70 6.56 -17.16 5.35
C VAL A 70 7.43 -16.92 4.13
N ARG A 71 6.82 -16.85 2.96
CA ARG A 71 7.51 -16.57 1.70
C ARG A 71 6.75 -15.48 0.93
N PHE A 72 7.47 -14.77 0.07
CA PHE A 72 6.87 -13.83 -0.86
C PHE A 72 6.04 -14.56 -1.91
N PHE A 73 4.96 -13.91 -2.37
CA PHE A 73 4.20 -14.37 -3.52
C PHE A 73 4.99 -14.08 -4.80
N THR A 74 5.42 -15.13 -5.49
CA THR A 74 6.26 -15.01 -6.70
C THR A 74 5.46 -14.66 -7.95
N ASP A 75 4.13 -14.76 -7.90
CA ASP A 75 3.18 -14.37 -8.94
C ASP A 75 2.79 -12.88 -8.90
N ILE A 76 3.19 -12.15 -7.84
CA ILE A 76 2.90 -10.73 -7.67
C ILE A 76 4.16 -9.91 -7.94
N SER A 77 4.15 -9.10 -9.00
CA SER A 77 5.29 -8.26 -9.37
C SER A 77 5.38 -6.93 -8.62
N ILE A 78 4.27 -6.43 -8.08
CA ILE A 78 4.19 -5.18 -7.31
C ILE A 78 3.19 -5.36 -6.17
N GLY A 79 3.64 -5.15 -4.93
CA GLY A 79 2.81 -5.19 -3.72
C GLY A 79 2.91 -6.50 -2.94
N GLU A 80 3.78 -7.40 -3.37
CA GLU A 80 4.21 -8.62 -2.68
C GLU A 80 4.78 -8.33 -1.29
N ASP A 81 5.51 -7.22 -1.13
CA ASP A 81 6.04 -6.75 0.15
C ASP A 81 4.92 -6.52 1.17
N GLY A 82 3.85 -5.85 0.76
CA GLY A 82 2.70 -5.62 1.63
C GLY A 82 1.98 -6.92 2.00
N CYS A 83 1.91 -7.88 1.08
CA CYS A 83 1.38 -9.20 1.38
C CYS A 83 2.25 -9.93 2.41
N PHE A 84 3.58 -9.87 2.25
CA PHE A 84 4.53 -10.45 3.19
C PHE A 84 4.38 -9.85 4.58
N MET A 85 4.36 -8.52 4.70
CA MET A 85 4.18 -7.83 5.97
C MET A 85 2.84 -8.17 6.63
N MET A 86 1.76 -8.34 5.87
CA MET A 86 0.48 -8.80 6.39
C MET A 86 0.48 -10.25 6.87
N MET A 87 1.38 -11.10 6.40
CA MET A 87 1.57 -12.45 6.93
C MET A 87 2.47 -12.49 8.18
N VAL A 88 3.30 -11.48 8.38
CA VAL A 88 4.33 -11.44 9.43
C VAL A 88 3.90 -10.62 10.64
N CYS A 89 3.53 -9.35 10.44
CA CYS A 89 3.22 -8.43 11.54
C CYS A 89 2.11 -8.94 12.50
N PRO A 90 1.05 -9.65 12.06
CA PRO A 90 0.06 -10.18 12.98
C PRO A 90 0.59 -11.28 13.92
N LYS A 91 1.73 -11.91 13.59
CA LYS A 91 2.36 -12.94 14.43
C LYS A 91 3.26 -12.33 15.50
N ALA A 92 3.61 -11.06 15.37
CA ALA A 92 4.44 -10.35 16.33
C ALA A 92 3.64 -10.09 17.62
N LYS A 93 4.25 -10.34 18.78
CA LYS A 93 3.70 -9.93 20.07
C LYS A 93 3.90 -8.43 20.28
N LYS A 94 5.02 -7.89 19.77
CA LYS A 94 5.33 -6.46 19.87
C LYS A 94 5.84 -5.90 18.54
N LEU A 95 5.12 -4.88 18.06
CA LEU A 95 5.46 -4.05 16.92
C LEU A 95 5.97 -2.70 17.45
N LEU A 96 7.21 -2.36 17.16
CA LEU A 96 7.85 -1.12 17.59
C LEU A 96 8.06 -0.22 16.38
N LEU A 97 7.58 1.02 16.42
CA LEU A 97 7.86 2.03 15.40
C LEU A 97 8.90 3.01 15.93
N MET A 98 9.99 3.19 15.17
CA MET A 98 10.92 4.28 15.35
C MET A 98 10.44 5.51 14.57
N ASP A 99 10.52 6.68 15.18
CA ASP A 99 10.02 7.93 14.60
C ASP A 99 10.86 8.47 13.43
N GLN A 100 12.14 8.07 13.35
CA GLN A 100 13.04 8.54 12.30
C GLN A 100 12.90 7.80 10.98
N TYR A 101 13.40 8.46 9.93
CA TYR A 101 13.51 7.92 8.58
C TYR A 101 14.83 7.18 8.43
N TYR A 102 14.81 5.89 8.73
CA TYR A 102 16.00 5.06 8.55
C TYR A 102 16.08 4.43 7.17
N TYR A 103 15.06 4.57 6.32
CA TYR A 103 15.16 4.11 4.94
C TYR A 103 14.73 5.17 3.93
N PHE A 104 15.60 5.37 2.93
CA PHE A 104 15.41 6.33 1.84
C PHE A 104 15.08 5.56 0.55
N TYR A 105 13.86 5.75 0.06
CA TYR A 105 13.44 5.19 -1.21
C TYR A 105 13.81 6.15 -2.33
N PHE A 106 14.79 5.77 -3.16
CA PHE A 106 15.27 6.59 -4.27
C PHE A 106 14.37 6.44 -5.51
N PHE A 107 13.85 7.57 -5.99
CA PHE A 107 13.16 7.60 -7.28
C PHE A 107 14.19 7.59 -8.41
N ARG A 108 14.20 6.51 -9.19
CA ARG A 108 15.01 6.39 -10.42
C ARG A 108 14.13 6.55 -11.65
N GLU A 109 14.67 7.14 -12.72
CA GLU A 109 14.03 7.07 -14.03
C GLU A 109 13.91 5.62 -14.49
N ASN A 110 12.79 5.28 -15.16
CA ASN A 110 12.48 3.92 -15.60
C ASN A 110 12.36 2.83 -14.52
N SER A 111 12.25 3.20 -13.23
CA SER A 111 11.91 2.23 -12.19
C SER A 111 10.54 1.57 -12.43
N ALA A 112 10.25 0.46 -11.77
CA ALA A 112 8.93 -0.19 -11.84
C ALA A 112 7.78 0.79 -11.53
N THR A 113 8.01 1.77 -10.67
CA THR A 113 7.04 2.82 -10.33
C THR A 113 7.04 3.99 -11.31
N ASN A 114 8.15 4.28 -12.00
CA ASN A 114 8.33 5.48 -12.84
C ASN A 114 8.39 5.22 -14.37
N SER A 115 8.27 3.96 -14.80
CA SER A 115 8.19 3.58 -16.22
C SER A 115 6.81 3.82 -16.87
N LEU A 116 6.70 3.63 -18.19
CA LEU A 116 5.41 3.56 -18.88
C LEU A 116 4.51 2.48 -18.26
N TYR A 117 3.20 2.68 -18.33
CA TYR A 117 2.25 1.74 -17.74
C TYR A 117 2.28 0.40 -18.48
N SER A 118 2.54 -0.68 -17.74
CA SER A 118 2.60 -2.05 -18.24
C SER A 118 1.60 -2.93 -17.49
N TYR A 119 1.31 -4.11 -18.04
CA TYR A 119 0.42 -5.07 -17.37
C TYR A 119 0.93 -5.46 -15.98
N GLY A 120 2.26 -5.56 -15.78
CA GLY A 120 2.87 -5.83 -14.48
C GLY A 120 2.48 -4.81 -13.41
N LYS A 121 2.25 -3.53 -13.78
CA LYS A 121 1.80 -2.52 -12.82
C LYS A 121 0.40 -2.77 -12.25
N SER A 122 -0.41 -3.56 -12.96
CA SER A 122 -1.73 -3.98 -12.48
C SER A 122 -1.68 -5.06 -11.37
N SER A 123 -0.50 -5.66 -11.12
CA SER A 123 -0.33 -6.69 -10.07
C SER A 123 -0.63 -6.18 -8.66
N VAL A 124 -0.58 -4.87 -8.43
CA VAL A 124 -1.02 -4.26 -7.17
C VAL A 124 -2.48 -4.57 -6.84
N ILE A 125 -3.32 -4.83 -7.85
CA ILE A 125 -4.72 -5.23 -7.64
C ILE A 125 -4.77 -6.68 -7.12
N ASP A 126 -3.93 -7.56 -7.67
CA ASP A 126 -3.81 -8.95 -7.22
C ASP A 126 -3.22 -9.01 -5.79
N ALA A 127 -2.25 -8.14 -5.49
CA ALA A 127 -1.73 -7.96 -4.13
C ALA A 127 -2.83 -7.54 -3.15
N GLY A 128 -3.67 -6.58 -3.54
CA GLY A 128 -4.82 -6.17 -2.74
C GLY A 128 -5.79 -7.33 -2.45
N ASP A 129 -6.07 -8.16 -3.46
CA ASP A 129 -6.89 -9.37 -3.29
C ASP A 129 -6.27 -10.33 -2.26
N ARG A 130 -4.98 -10.66 -2.38
CA ARG A 130 -4.28 -11.52 -1.40
C ARG A 130 -4.29 -10.94 0.01
N GLN A 131 -4.03 -9.64 0.14
CA GLN A 131 -4.07 -8.93 1.41
C GLN A 131 -5.44 -9.02 2.08
N PHE A 132 -6.52 -8.99 1.30
CA PHE A 132 -7.87 -9.07 1.83
C PHE A 132 -8.21 -10.49 2.30
N GLU A 133 -7.78 -11.52 1.57
CA GLU A 133 -7.92 -12.91 2.04
C GLU A 133 -7.11 -13.16 3.33
N ILE A 134 -5.90 -12.60 3.44
CA ILE A 134 -5.11 -12.64 4.67
C ILE A 134 -5.88 -11.93 5.80
N ALA A 135 -6.43 -10.73 5.57
CA ALA A 135 -7.22 -10.02 6.58
C ALA A 135 -8.48 -10.78 7.02
N LYS A 136 -9.09 -11.55 6.11
CA LYS A 136 -10.20 -12.47 6.43
C LYS A 136 -9.76 -13.59 7.35
N GLN A 137 -8.63 -14.24 7.05
CA GLN A 137 -8.08 -15.33 7.87
C GLN A 137 -7.69 -14.86 9.28
N LEU A 138 -7.23 -13.62 9.42
CA LEU A 138 -6.91 -12.99 10.71
C LEU A 138 -8.16 -12.55 11.51
N ASP A 139 -9.34 -12.65 10.91
CA ASP A 139 -10.61 -12.07 11.39
C ASP A 139 -10.51 -10.60 11.85
N ASN A 140 -9.66 -9.81 11.19
CA ASN A 140 -9.45 -8.42 11.59
C ASN A 140 -10.33 -7.46 10.77
N ASN A 141 -11.43 -7.00 11.36
CA ASN A 141 -12.41 -6.11 10.69
C ASN A 141 -11.83 -4.75 10.27
N VAL A 142 -10.86 -4.23 11.02
CA VAL A 142 -10.24 -2.93 10.69
C VAL A 142 -9.30 -3.09 9.49
N LEU A 143 -8.46 -4.14 9.48
CA LEU A 143 -7.62 -4.44 8.32
C LEU A 143 -8.45 -4.79 7.08
N LYS A 144 -9.53 -5.57 7.24
CA LYS A 144 -10.50 -5.84 6.16
C LYS A 144 -10.98 -4.53 5.54
N ALA A 145 -11.35 -3.54 6.35
CA ALA A 145 -11.78 -2.23 5.86
C ALA A 145 -10.65 -1.47 5.14
N ILE A 146 -9.46 -1.38 5.75
CA ILE A 146 -8.31 -0.67 5.18
C ILE A 146 -7.94 -1.24 3.79
N VAL A 147 -7.80 -2.56 3.70
CA VAL A 147 -7.42 -3.25 2.46
C VAL A 147 -8.50 -3.12 1.41
N LEU A 148 -9.77 -3.28 1.79
CA LEU A 148 -10.89 -3.18 0.85
C LEU A 148 -11.01 -1.77 0.25
N GLU A 149 -10.76 -0.72 1.04
CA GLU A 149 -10.62 0.62 0.47
C GLU A 149 -9.45 0.72 -0.50
N GLY A 150 -8.31 0.10 -0.17
CA GLY A 150 -7.13 0.02 -1.01
C GLY A 150 -7.45 -0.62 -2.37
N ILE A 151 -8.10 -1.79 -2.37
CA ILE A 151 -8.52 -2.51 -3.58
C ILE A 151 -9.31 -1.60 -4.52
N TYR A 152 -10.38 -0.96 -4.01
CA TYR A 152 -11.22 -0.12 -4.88
C TYR A 152 -10.48 1.11 -5.39
N LYS A 153 -9.66 1.77 -4.56
CA LYS A 153 -8.79 2.87 -5.00
C LYS A 153 -7.85 2.40 -6.11
N SER A 154 -7.16 1.28 -5.93
CA SER A 154 -6.24 0.70 -6.92
C SER A 154 -6.97 0.32 -8.22
N ILE A 155 -8.17 -0.24 -8.15
CA ILE A 155 -9.01 -0.54 -9.32
C ILE A 155 -9.28 0.74 -10.12
N PHE A 156 -9.69 1.81 -9.45
CA PHE A 156 -10.03 3.06 -10.12
C PHE A 156 -8.81 3.74 -10.74
N GLU A 157 -7.68 3.73 -10.03
CA GLU A 157 -6.42 4.26 -10.54
C GLU A 157 -5.91 3.49 -11.75
N ASN A 158 -5.89 2.16 -11.68
CA ASN A 158 -5.42 1.32 -12.79
C ASN A 158 -6.31 1.44 -14.03
N ARG A 159 -7.64 1.54 -13.87
CA ARG A 159 -8.57 1.83 -14.98
C ARG A 159 -8.26 3.15 -15.70
N ASN A 160 -7.72 4.13 -14.99
CA ASN A 160 -7.35 5.42 -15.56
C ASN A 160 -5.93 5.40 -16.14
N LEU A 161 -4.99 4.74 -15.49
CA LEU A 161 -3.59 4.67 -15.91
C LEU A 161 -3.40 3.81 -17.16
N CYS A 162 -4.22 2.77 -17.34
CA CYS A 162 -4.10 1.87 -18.48
C CYS A 162 -4.71 2.40 -19.79
N LYS A 163 -5.40 3.56 -19.78
CA LYS A 163 -6.06 4.11 -20.97
C LYS A 163 -5.05 4.44 -22.06
N GLY A 164 -5.33 3.99 -23.29
CA GLY A 164 -4.46 4.16 -24.45
C GLY A 164 -3.24 3.22 -24.48
N THR A 165 -3.14 2.28 -23.53
CA THR A 165 -2.03 1.31 -23.48
C THR A 165 -2.41 -0.01 -24.15
N LYS A 166 -1.41 -0.78 -24.61
CA LYS A 166 -1.63 -2.12 -25.19
C LYS A 166 -2.34 -3.09 -24.23
N CYS A 167 -2.18 -2.90 -22.92
CA CYS A 167 -2.75 -3.77 -21.89
C CYS A 167 -4.12 -3.32 -21.36
N GLU A 168 -4.73 -2.28 -21.92
CA GLU A 168 -5.96 -1.67 -21.41
C GLU A 168 -7.11 -2.67 -21.21
N LYS A 169 -7.35 -3.54 -22.21
CA LYS A 169 -8.42 -4.53 -22.18
C LYS A 169 -8.23 -5.53 -21.03
N ASP A 170 -7.03 -6.05 -20.86
CA ASP A 170 -6.72 -7.03 -19.81
C ASP A 170 -6.77 -6.44 -18.42
N VAL A 171 -6.25 -5.22 -18.23
CA VAL A 171 -6.33 -4.52 -16.95
C VAL A 171 -7.77 -4.20 -16.58
N LYS A 172 -8.59 -3.73 -17.53
CA LYS A 172 -10.02 -3.49 -17.28
C LYS A 172 -10.76 -4.78 -16.91
N ARG A 173 -10.45 -5.90 -17.56
CA ARG A 173 -10.99 -7.22 -17.22
C ARG A 173 -10.61 -7.63 -15.80
N LYS A 174 -9.32 -7.54 -15.43
CA LYS A 174 -8.83 -7.80 -14.06
C LYS A 174 -9.56 -6.96 -13.02
N CYS A 175 -9.62 -5.64 -13.24
CA CYS A 175 -10.35 -4.70 -12.38
C CYS A 175 -11.82 -5.08 -12.19
N LYS A 176 -12.49 -5.56 -13.23
CA LYS A 176 -13.90 -6.00 -13.15
C LYS A 176 -14.03 -7.30 -12.35
N VAL A 177 -13.17 -8.29 -12.60
CA VAL A 177 -13.18 -9.59 -11.89
C VAL A 177 -12.97 -9.38 -10.40
N ILE A 178 -11.89 -8.71 -9.99
CA ILE A 178 -11.56 -8.51 -8.58
C ILE A 178 -12.57 -7.58 -7.89
N GLY A 179 -13.00 -6.50 -8.56
CA GLY A 179 -14.00 -5.61 -7.99
C GLY A 179 -15.38 -6.26 -7.83
N ASN A 180 -15.74 -7.23 -8.67
CA ASN A 180 -16.96 -8.02 -8.50
C ASN A 180 -16.80 -9.05 -7.37
N LYS A 181 -15.63 -9.70 -7.26
CA LYS A 181 -15.31 -10.64 -6.18
C LYS A 181 -15.59 -10.03 -4.80
N HIS A 182 -15.13 -8.80 -4.58
CA HIS A 182 -15.28 -8.10 -3.29
C HIS A 182 -16.49 -7.17 -3.20
N PHE A 183 -17.42 -7.23 -4.16
CA PHE A 183 -18.56 -6.31 -4.18
C PHE A 183 -19.44 -6.46 -2.94
N PHE A 184 -19.77 -7.69 -2.55
CA PHE A 184 -20.53 -7.95 -1.35
C PHE A 184 -19.75 -7.65 -0.08
N ASP A 185 -18.44 -7.93 -0.06
CA ASP A 185 -17.57 -7.54 1.05
C ASP A 185 -17.64 -6.03 1.29
N LEU A 186 -17.60 -5.22 0.21
CA LEU A 186 -17.70 -3.76 0.30
C LEU A 186 -19.04 -3.32 0.86
N LEU A 187 -20.14 -3.91 0.39
CA LEU A 187 -21.47 -3.55 0.86
C LEU A 187 -21.65 -3.84 2.35
N HIS A 188 -21.00 -4.88 2.90
CA HIS A 188 -21.18 -5.30 4.28
C HIS A 188 -20.07 -4.85 5.24
N CYS A 189 -19.01 -4.22 4.74
CA CYS A 189 -17.88 -3.77 5.56
C CYS A 189 -18.26 -2.58 6.47
N ARG A 190 -18.56 -2.86 7.74
CA ARG A 190 -18.95 -1.83 8.73
C ARG A 190 -17.82 -0.85 9.07
N GLY A 191 -16.56 -1.24 8.86
CA GLY A 191 -15.40 -0.37 9.04
C GLY A 191 -15.28 0.75 8.00
N ILE A 192 -16.08 0.69 6.91
CA ILE A 192 -16.15 1.75 5.90
C ILE A 192 -17.50 2.48 6.04
N SER A 193 -17.44 3.81 6.15
CA SER A 193 -18.65 4.63 6.27
C SER A 193 -19.61 4.40 5.09
N PHE A 194 -20.92 4.47 5.35
CA PHE A 194 -21.94 4.25 4.31
C PHE A 194 -21.76 5.17 3.10
N LYS A 195 -21.51 6.47 3.33
CA LYS A 195 -21.24 7.47 2.27
C LYS A 195 -20.10 7.03 1.36
N LYS A 196 -19.03 6.48 1.93
CA LYS A 196 -17.84 6.04 1.20
C LYS A 196 -18.08 4.72 0.46
N ARG A 197 -18.76 3.75 1.08
CA ARG A 197 -19.19 2.51 0.42
C ARG A 197 -20.04 2.82 -0.82
N PHE A 198 -21.03 3.70 -0.66
CA PHE A 198 -21.90 4.13 -1.76
C PHE A 198 -21.10 4.82 -2.88
N ALA A 199 -20.18 5.73 -2.54
CA ALA A 199 -19.31 6.38 -3.51
C ALA A 199 -18.45 5.37 -4.29
N PHE A 200 -17.88 4.36 -3.63
CA PHE A 200 -17.12 3.30 -4.29
C PHE A 200 -17.99 2.44 -5.21
N VAL A 201 -19.20 2.07 -4.80
CA VAL A 201 -20.15 1.35 -5.66
C VAL A 201 -20.46 2.16 -6.92
N LEU A 202 -20.78 3.45 -6.78
CA LEU A 202 -21.05 4.34 -7.92
C LEU A 202 -19.84 4.46 -8.84
N CYS A 203 -18.64 4.72 -8.31
CA CYS A 203 -17.41 4.83 -9.10
C CYS A 203 -17.04 3.50 -9.78
N PHE A 204 -17.36 2.37 -9.17
CA PHE A 204 -17.10 1.07 -9.75
C PHE A 204 -18.00 0.78 -10.95
N LYS A 205 -19.29 1.15 -10.87
CA LYS A 205 -20.27 1.00 -11.95
C LYS A 205 -20.12 2.06 -13.03
N ILE A 206 -19.76 3.29 -12.66
CA ILE A 206 -19.62 4.45 -13.56
C ILE A 206 -18.21 5.04 -13.38
N PRO A 207 -17.19 4.51 -14.08
CA PRO A 207 -15.79 4.88 -13.86
C PRO A 207 -15.45 6.36 -14.04
N ILE A 208 -16.23 7.09 -14.87
CA ILE A 208 -16.02 8.52 -15.11
C ILE A 208 -16.24 9.34 -13.84
N LEU A 209 -17.15 8.91 -12.96
CA LEU A 209 -17.43 9.59 -11.70
C LEU A 209 -16.23 9.59 -10.74
N TYR A 210 -15.33 8.60 -10.84
CA TYR A 210 -14.16 8.55 -9.99
C TYR A 210 -13.24 9.76 -10.18
N ASN A 211 -13.11 10.28 -11.40
CA ASN A 211 -12.28 11.46 -11.64
C ASN A 211 -12.86 12.69 -10.96
N ALA A 212 -14.17 12.88 -11.03
CA ALA A 212 -14.87 13.96 -10.35
C ALA A 212 -14.77 13.81 -8.82
N PHE A 213 -15.02 12.60 -8.30
CA PHE A 213 -14.90 12.31 -6.87
C PHE A 213 -13.49 12.59 -6.35
N ARG A 214 -12.46 12.22 -7.10
CA ARG A 214 -11.07 12.46 -6.73
C ARG A 214 -10.72 13.95 -6.74
N ILE A 215 -11.25 14.74 -7.66
CA ILE A 215 -11.07 16.20 -7.69
C ILE A 215 -11.74 16.87 -6.49
N ILE A 216 -12.92 16.40 -6.08
CA ILE A 216 -13.62 16.92 -4.89
C ILE A 216 -12.81 16.65 -3.62
N LEU A 217 -12.23 15.44 -3.51
CA LEU A 217 -11.41 15.07 -2.35
C LEU A 217 -10.00 15.68 -2.38
N ASP A 218 -9.44 15.87 -3.56
CA ASP A 218 -8.11 16.45 -3.77
C ASP A 218 -8.12 17.36 -5.01
N PRO A 219 -8.35 18.67 -4.82
CA PRO A 219 -8.39 19.63 -5.92
C PRO A 219 -7.08 19.73 -6.73
N THR A 220 -5.95 19.30 -6.16
CA THR A 220 -4.64 19.35 -6.86
C THR A 220 -4.61 18.40 -8.07
N MET A 221 -5.49 17.41 -8.11
CA MET A 221 -5.64 16.46 -9.21
C MET A 221 -6.00 17.09 -10.55
N ILE A 222 -6.63 18.27 -10.55
CA ILE A 222 -6.95 19.02 -11.78
C ILE A 222 -5.67 19.31 -12.57
N LYS A 223 -4.59 19.74 -11.89
CA LYS A 223 -3.30 20.04 -12.53
C LYS A 223 -2.67 18.79 -13.14
N ILE A 224 -2.81 17.64 -12.49
CA ILE A 224 -2.29 16.35 -12.95
C ILE A 224 -3.05 15.87 -14.20
N TYR A 225 -4.37 15.97 -14.22
CA TYR A 225 -5.17 15.58 -15.39
C TYR A 225 -4.89 16.46 -16.61
N LYS A 226 -4.69 17.77 -16.40
CA LYS A 226 -4.28 18.68 -17.49
C LYS A 226 -2.90 18.32 -18.07
N ARG A 227 -1.92 18.00 -17.21
CA ARG A 227 -0.57 17.58 -17.64
C ARG A 227 -0.53 16.27 -18.41
N LYS A 228 -1.41 15.31 -18.08
CA LYS A 228 -1.51 14.03 -18.82
C LYS A 228 -2.03 14.20 -20.25
N LYS A 229 -2.90 15.19 -20.50
CA LYS A 229 -3.43 15.45 -21.84
C LYS A 229 -2.31 15.89 -22.79
N ILE A 230 -1.38 16.71 -22.29
CA ILE A 230 -0.24 17.25 -23.05
C ILE A 230 0.84 16.20 -23.39
N LYS A 231 0.97 15.12 -22.61
CA LYS A 231 1.98 14.07 -22.86
C LYS A 231 1.51 12.97 -23.82
N ASN A 232 0.24 12.97 -24.21
CA ASN A 232 -0.37 11.98 -25.09
C ASN A 232 -0.70 12.56 -26.49
N ASP A 233 -0.37 13.83 -26.71
CA ASP A 233 -0.34 14.52 -28.01
C ASP A 233 1.14 14.67 -28.43
#